data_AF-A0A7C5MPL2-F1
#
_entry.id   AF-A0A7C5MPL2-F1
#
_cell.length_a   1.000
_cell.length_b   1.000
_cell.length_c   1.000
_cell.angle_alpha   90.00
_cell.angle_beta   90.00
_cell.angle_gamma   90.00
#
_symmetry.space_group_name_H-M   'P 1'
#
loop_
_entity.id
_entity.type
_entity.pdbx_description
1 polymer ?
#
loop_
_entity_poly.entity_id
_entity_poly.type
_entity_poly.pdbx_seq_one_letter_code
_entity_poly.pdbx_strand_id
1 'polypeptide(L)'
;MAHEMLFGFCYMPQIIRVEDFFPYWVQDRYTRERTLEDLRIMRAIGAGCLRVHITPPLPGATAYDRLHDRRTVPISGSKYLQMTDLIVRTAHELGMKVHFDIGSALSEVSEESLVGWIPRYRGMVESYQFANENYGAFRTERIEGRTDTYDHYLRLIKRARELDPTVKFTVDMTTADIEYCRQKLPELFDNLEILNTHPYYNIDHRGWTEEWIRGLVAVHTPGASWPADLPDAPTRIWLQNFLGIADFGRELWITETAATGDGCWSALVQDDTEAQAWRNGITALAQCQQLTRIYWCWFTDKMHSVEAGVTQAGAVRYDGAPTPLTSAFRELAEEYAPAESILRKLRIRVSDARIDDTTHEATVTLTLANRSGEPIDGRAALELPAGLSGDTAPFAFTLQPGETREWPAALQVGALPETHNHVFLRVEALGQVHYGWGMVVRPRAVVLDRGKTEVPDVRYLPGMDAVQDFLTRYADECAIVVGPGTSHWDMELGFRLKIVLEALTGNSIPIKTWFMIQEVWDQPLIIVGRPTFNFIAQLIEFTFPPERKADSLKPGEGFVQWVEQPLGDYIGSWDCSMRERLLGFHKCPAALYIAGGDDEGSKKATFDLIRRIWRPRGAPKMDLAWA
;
A
#
# COMPACT_ATOMS: atom_id res chain seq x y z
N MET A 1 -26.66 -19.64 6.54
CA MET A 1 -25.30 -19.78 5.96
C MET A 1 -24.63 -18.43 6.08
N ALA A 2 -23.33 -18.38 6.44
CA ALA A 2 -22.61 -17.11 6.47
C ALA A 2 -22.53 -16.54 5.04
N HIS A 3 -22.59 -15.22 4.90
CA HIS A 3 -22.41 -14.54 3.61
C HIS A 3 -20.98 -14.80 3.09
N GLU A 4 -20.86 -15.13 1.81
CA GLU A 4 -19.57 -15.40 1.17
C GLU A 4 -19.11 -14.16 0.42
N MET A 5 -17.83 -13.81 0.58
CA MET A 5 -17.24 -12.61 0.01
C MET A 5 -15.79 -12.87 -0.39
N LEU A 6 -15.40 -12.41 -1.57
CA LEU A 6 -14.01 -12.45 -2.01
C LEU A 6 -13.28 -11.17 -1.65
N PHE A 7 -12.07 -11.35 -1.14
CA PHE A 7 -11.17 -10.27 -0.78
C PHE A 7 -10.03 -10.23 -1.78
N GLY A 8 -9.64 -9.02 -2.16
CA GLY A 8 -8.57 -8.83 -3.11
C GLY A 8 -7.85 -7.51 -2.90
N PHE A 9 -6.90 -7.25 -3.79
CA PHE A 9 -6.11 -6.03 -3.76
C PHE A 9 -6.14 -5.33 -5.10
N CYS A 10 -6.11 -3.99 -5.06
CA CYS A 10 -5.67 -3.19 -6.18
C CYS A 10 -4.16 -3.37 -6.32
N TYR A 11 -3.74 -3.94 -7.44
CA TYR A 11 -2.35 -4.14 -7.78
C TYR A 11 -1.98 -3.26 -8.97
N MET A 12 -1.28 -2.18 -8.64
CA MET A 12 -0.57 -1.38 -9.62
C MET A 12 0.88 -1.85 -9.67
N PRO A 13 1.35 -2.41 -10.79
CA PRO A 13 2.78 -2.45 -11.03
C PRO A 13 3.29 -1.00 -11.06
N GLN A 14 4.04 -0.59 -10.03
CA GLN A 14 4.52 0.79 -9.89
C GLN A 14 5.45 1.15 -11.05
N ILE A 15 4.94 1.90 -12.04
CA ILE A 15 5.71 2.45 -13.17
C ILE A 15 5.82 3.98 -13.06
N ILE A 16 5.20 4.58 -12.04
CA ILE A 16 5.27 6.03 -11.83
C ILE A 16 6.61 6.39 -11.17
N ARG A 17 7.27 7.36 -11.77
CA ARG A 17 8.59 7.90 -11.45
C ARG A 17 8.81 8.04 -9.93
N VAL A 18 9.59 7.13 -9.35
CA VAL A 18 10.39 7.45 -8.17
C VAL A 18 11.48 8.40 -8.68
N GLU A 19 11.55 9.64 -8.20
CA GLU A 19 12.59 10.59 -8.65
C GLU A 19 13.99 9.94 -8.54
N ASP A 20 14.86 10.20 -9.54
CA ASP A 20 16.19 9.62 -9.79
C ASP A 20 17.26 9.87 -8.70
N PHE A 21 16.91 9.83 -7.42
CA PHE A 21 17.84 9.93 -6.30
C PHE A 21 17.93 8.63 -5.48
N PHE A 22 17.27 7.56 -5.92
CA PHE A 22 17.19 6.31 -5.15
C PHE A 22 18.26 5.29 -5.50
N PRO A 23 18.91 4.65 -4.51
CA PRO A 23 19.84 3.56 -4.76
C PRO A 23 19.10 2.26 -5.14
N TYR A 24 18.66 2.10 -6.39
CA TYR A 24 18.33 0.82 -7.08
C TYR A 24 17.35 -0.20 -6.43
N TRP A 25 16.84 0.03 -5.22
CA TRP A 25 15.86 -0.85 -4.56
C TRP A 25 14.45 -0.26 -4.50
N VAL A 26 14.34 1.07 -4.54
CA VAL A 26 13.05 1.78 -4.66
C VAL A 26 12.63 1.94 -6.13
N GLN A 27 13.54 1.67 -7.07
CA GLN A 27 13.27 1.63 -8.51
C GLN A 27 13.44 0.18 -9.00
N ASP A 28 12.37 -0.36 -9.59
CA ASP A 28 12.21 -1.70 -10.18
C ASP A 28 11.66 -2.83 -9.26
N ARG A 29 10.56 -2.56 -8.51
CA ARG A 29 9.65 -3.65 -8.07
C ARG A 29 8.99 -4.38 -9.24
N TYR A 30 9.10 -3.84 -10.45
CA TYR A 30 8.62 -4.47 -11.67
C TYR A 30 9.63 -5.49 -12.23
N THR A 31 10.04 -6.41 -11.36
CA THR A 31 10.86 -7.59 -11.65
C THR A 31 10.03 -8.85 -11.47
N ARG A 32 10.40 -9.91 -12.19
CA ARG A 32 9.69 -11.18 -12.12
C ARG A 32 9.63 -11.71 -10.69
N GLU A 33 10.76 -11.67 -9.99
CA GLU A 33 10.94 -12.23 -8.65
C GLU A 33 10.02 -11.53 -7.64
N ARG A 34 10.00 -10.19 -7.64
CA ARG A 34 9.15 -9.42 -6.73
C ARG A 34 7.66 -9.53 -7.06
N THR A 35 7.30 -9.53 -8.35
CA THR A 35 5.89 -9.77 -8.73
C THR A 35 5.40 -11.14 -8.30
N LEU A 36 6.22 -12.19 -8.44
CA LEU A 36 5.86 -13.53 -7.97
C LEU A 36 5.74 -13.59 -6.44
N GLU A 37 6.65 -12.91 -5.73
CA GLU A 37 6.59 -12.79 -4.27
C GLU A 37 5.32 -12.07 -3.81
N ASP A 38 5.00 -10.91 -4.39
CA ASP A 38 3.77 -10.17 -4.10
C ASP A 38 2.52 -11.06 -4.27
N LEU A 39 2.41 -11.80 -5.37
CA LEU A 39 1.26 -12.68 -5.64
C LEU A 39 1.18 -13.86 -4.67
N ARG A 40 2.33 -14.38 -4.21
CA ARG A 40 2.37 -15.43 -3.17
C ARG A 40 1.94 -14.87 -1.82
N ILE A 41 2.39 -13.67 -1.45
CA ILE A 41 1.97 -12.99 -0.22
C ILE A 41 0.47 -12.70 -0.28
N MET A 42 -0.04 -12.09 -1.35
CA MET A 42 -1.47 -11.86 -1.57
C MET A 42 -2.26 -13.15 -1.38
N ARG A 43 -1.83 -14.24 -2.02
CA ARG A 43 -2.48 -15.53 -1.89
C ARG A 43 -2.41 -16.06 -0.45
N ALA A 44 -1.27 -15.93 0.24
CA ALA A 44 -1.07 -16.40 1.61
C ALA A 44 -1.91 -15.63 2.65
N ILE A 45 -2.15 -14.34 2.42
CA ILE A 45 -3.01 -13.52 3.28
C ILE A 45 -4.50 -13.62 2.92
N GLY A 46 -4.86 -14.49 1.97
CA GLY A 46 -6.24 -14.85 1.69
C GLY A 46 -6.87 -14.16 0.48
N ALA A 47 -6.09 -13.50 -0.39
CA ALA A 47 -6.63 -12.95 -1.62
C ALA A 47 -7.26 -14.05 -2.48
N GLY A 48 -8.54 -13.86 -2.78
CA GLY A 48 -9.33 -14.64 -3.74
C GLY A 48 -9.51 -13.92 -5.07
N CYS A 49 -9.24 -12.61 -5.12
CA CYS A 49 -9.28 -11.82 -6.34
C CYS A 49 -8.14 -10.77 -6.39
N LEU A 50 -7.89 -10.27 -7.60
CA LEU A 50 -6.86 -9.27 -7.89
C LEU A 50 -7.44 -8.27 -8.89
N ARG A 51 -7.32 -6.96 -8.61
CA ARG A 51 -7.61 -5.91 -9.58
C ARG A 51 -6.31 -5.36 -10.13
N VAL A 52 -6.12 -5.46 -11.45
CA VAL A 52 -4.88 -5.02 -12.11
C VAL A 52 -5.17 -3.77 -12.92
N HIS A 53 -4.42 -2.70 -12.66
CA HIS A 53 -4.55 -1.47 -13.43
C HIS A 53 -3.55 -1.44 -14.59
N ILE A 54 -4.05 -1.22 -15.82
CA ILE A 54 -3.22 -1.04 -17.00
C ILE A 54 -3.09 0.42 -17.40
N THR A 55 -1.84 0.80 -17.60
CA THR A 55 -1.45 2.11 -18.11
C THR A 55 -0.06 1.97 -18.77
N PRO A 56 0.10 2.22 -20.09
CA PRO A 56 -0.89 2.72 -21.05
C PRO A 56 -1.87 1.63 -21.57
N PRO A 57 -3.04 2.02 -22.09
CA PRO A 57 -4.13 1.10 -22.47
C PRO A 57 -3.90 0.28 -23.74
N LEU A 58 -2.88 0.61 -24.55
CA LEU A 58 -2.51 -0.18 -25.72
C LEU A 58 -1.36 -1.13 -25.36
N PRO A 59 -1.49 -2.45 -25.62
CA PRO A 59 -0.39 -3.38 -25.37
C PRO A 59 0.83 -2.99 -26.21
N GLY A 60 1.99 -2.86 -25.55
CA GLY A 60 3.22 -2.53 -26.24
C GLY A 60 3.49 -1.03 -26.43
N ALA A 61 2.60 -0.14 -25.98
CA ALA A 61 2.89 1.29 -25.96
C ALA A 61 4.03 1.60 -24.98
N THR A 62 4.94 2.48 -25.40
CA THR A 62 6.19 2.81 -24.68
C THR A 62 6.12 4.13 -23.91
N ALA A 63 5.00 4.85 -23.95
CA ALA A 63 4.85 6.15 -23.32
C ALA A 63 3.42 6.35 -22.76
N TYR A 64 3.34 7.14 -21.70
CA TYR A 64 2.13 7.63 -21.07
C TYR A 64 2.15 9.17 -21.14
N ASP A 65 1.27 9.76 -21.96
CA ASP A 65 1.31 11.19 -22.32
C ASP A 65 0.55 12.12 -21.35
N ARG A 66 -0.07 11.59 -20.27
CA ARG A 66 -0.95 12.36 -19.38
C ARG A 66 -0.26 13.32 -18.42
N LEU A 67 1.02 13.12 -18.13
CA LEU A 67 1.77 14.04 -17.30
C LEU A 67 2.40 15.08 -18.24
N HIS A 68 1.72 16.20 -18.43
CA HIS A 68 2.23 17.38 -19.16
C HIS A 68 3.55 17.97 -18.58
N ASP A 69 4.22 17.29 -17.65
CA ASP A 69 5.56 17.60 -17.19
C ASP A 69 6.47 16.36 -17.18
N ARG A 70 7.37 16.32 -18.18
CA ARG A 70 8.76 15.81 -18.17
C ARG A 70 9.07 14.55 -17.34
N ARG A 71 9.16 13.43 -18.07
CA ARG A 71 10.28 12.43 -18.17
C ARG A 71 9.69 11.02 -18.28
N THR A 72 9.65 10.50 -19.50
CA THR A 72 9.25 9.14 -19.85
C THR A 72 10.12 8.11 -19.11
N VAL A 73 9.51 7.17 -18.39
CA VAL A 73 10.23 5.96 -17.98
C VAL A 73 10.43 5.11 -19.23
N PRO A 74 11.66 4.70 -19.59
CA PRO A 74 11.89 3.88 -20.76
C PRO A 74 11.58 2.40 -20.46
N ILE A 75 10.34 2.10 -20.02
CA ILE A 75 9.88 0.71 -20.03
C ILE A 75 9.48 0.40 -21.46
N SER A 76 10.19 -0.54 -22.09
CA SER A 76 9.76 -1.07 -23.38
C SER A 76 8.37 -1.68 -23.24
N GLY A 77 7.50 -1.46 -24.22
CA GLY A 77 6.18 -2.08 -24.24
C GLY A 77 6.24 -3.61 -24.11
N SER A 78 7.34 -4.24 -24.51
CA SER A 78 7.61 -5.66 -24.31
C SER A 78 7.82 -6.05 -22.83
N LYS A 79 8.56 -5.26 -22.04
CA LYS A 79 8.73 -5.53 -20.59
C LYS A 79 7.40 -5.38 -19.88
N TYR A 80 6.64 -4.34 -20.23
CA TYR A 80 5.29 -4.13 -19.70
C TYR A 80 4.37 -5.32 -19.97
N LEU A 81 4.28 -5.76 -21.22
CA LEU A 81 3.45 -6.90 -21.60
C LEU A 81 3.89 -8.20 -20.91
N GLN A 82 5.21 -8.46 -20.83
CA GLN A 82 5.76 -9.65 -20.18
C GLN A 82 5.36 -9.75 -18.71
N MET A 83 5.43 -8.62 -18.01
CA MET A 83 5.12 -8.57 -16.59
C MET A 83 3.62 -8.60 -16.34
N THR A 84 2.80 -7.95 -17.18
CA THR A 84 1.34 -8.11 -17.12
C THR A 84 0.92 -9.56 -17.37
N ASP A 85 1.56 -10.26 -18.32
CA ASP A 85 1.32 -11.70 -18.52
C ASP A 85 1.68 -12.53 -17.30
N LEU A 86 2.83 -12.21 -16.68
CA LEU A 86 3.26 -12.88 -15.45
C LEU A 86 2.20 -12.72 -14.36
N ILE A 87 1.68 -11.52 -14.17
CA ILE A 87 0.66 -11.21 -13.17
C ILE A 87 -0.62 -12.01 -13.43
N VAL A 88 -1.19 -11.88 -14.63
CA VAL A 88 -2.49 -12.50 -14.96
C VAL A 88 -2.40 -14.02 -14.91
N ARG A 89 -1.35 -14.62 -15.49
CA ARG A 89 -1.19 -16.08 -15.53
C ARG A 89 -0.94 -16.65 -14.14
N THR A 90 -0.05 -16.03 -13.38
CA THR A 90 0.25 -16.50 -12.01
C THR A 90 -0.97 -16.33 -11.12
N ALA A 91 -1.69 -15.21 -11.19
CA ALA A 91 -2.92 -15.02 -10.42
C ALA A 91 -3.97 -16.10 -10.75
N HIS A 92 -4.14 -16.41 -12.04
CA HIS A 92 -5.03 -17.48 -12.48
C HIS A 92 -4.59 -18.87 -11.98
N GLU A 93 -3.30 -19.21 -12.06
CA GLU A 93 -2.74 -20.47 -11.55
C GLU A 93 -2.89 -20.60 -10.02
N LEU A 94 -2.88 -19.48 -9.30
CA LEU A 94 -3.13 -19.41 -7.86
C LEU A 94 -4.63 -19.45 -7.52
N GLY A 95 -5.51 -19.51 -8.51
CA GLY A 95 -6.97 -19.52 -8.35
C GLY A 95 -7.57 -18.17 -7.98
N MET A 96 -6.83 -17.07 -8.16
CA MET A 96 -7.34 -15.72 -7.92
C MET A 96 -8.15 -15.24 -9.12
N LYS A 97 -9.33 -14.68 -8.87
CA LYS A 97 -10.16 -14.04 -9.89
C LYS A 97 -9.55 -12.70 -10.31
N VAL A 98 -9.25 -12.53 -11.59
CA VAL A 98 -8.64 -11.31 -12.11
C VAL A 98 -9.73 -10.36 -12.63
N HIS A 99 -9.73 -9.15 -12.09
CA HIS A 99 -10.45 -7.99 -12.59
C HIS A 99 -9.44 -7.00 -13.21
N PHE A 100 -9.77 -6.42 -14.36
CA PHE A 100 -8.78 -5.75 -15.20
C PHE A 100 -9.24 -4.37 -15.64
N ASP A 101 -8.50 -3.34 -15.26
CA ASP A 101 -8.73 -1.99 -15.78
C ASP A 101 -7.91 -1.79 -17.05
N ILE A 102 -8.53 -1.39 -18.16
CA ILE A 102 -7.82 -1.22 -19.43
C ILE A 102 -7.09 0.11 -19.53
N GLY A 103 -7.61 1.20 -18.93
CA GLY A 103 -6.98 2.52 -18.98
C GLY A 103 -7.20 3.37 -17.74
N SER A 104 -6.54 4.54 -17.69
CA SER A 104 -6.68 5.49 -16.59
C SER A 104 -7.78 6.53 -16.84
N ALA A 105 -8.22 6.71 -18.09
CA ALA A 105 -9.56 7.22 -18.37
C ALA A 105 -10.17 6.59 -19.61
N LEU A 106 -11.49 6.74 -19.70
CA LEU A 106 -12.27 6.19 -20.78
C LEU A 106 -11.85 6.75 -22.15
N SER A 107 -11.44 8.02 -22.22
CA SER A 107 -10.98 8.64 -23.47
C SER A 107 -9.70 8.04 -24.06
N GLU A 108 -8.98 7.22 -23.29
CA GLU A 108 -7.76 6.54 -23.74
C GLU A 108 -8.04 5.12 -24.27
N VAL A 109 -9.25 4.59 -24.03
CA VAL A 109 -9.61 3.22 -24.36
C VAL A 109 -10.22 3.19 -25.74
N SER A 110 -9.57 2.45 -26.64
CA SER A 110 -9.98 2.28 -28.03
C SER A 110 -10.45 0.84 -28.30
N GLU A 111 -11.09 0.60 -29.44
CA GLU A 111 -11.39 -0.77 -29.86
C GLU A 111 -10.10 -1.58 -30.08
N GLU A 112 -9.02 -0.94 -30.52
CA GLU A 112 -7.69 -1.52 -30.64
C GLU A 112 -7.14 -1.97 -29.27
N SER A 113 -7.37 -1.20 -28.21
CA SER A 113 -7.05 -1.59 -26.83
C SER A 113 -7.75 -2.91 -26.47
N LEU A 114 -9.04 -3.04 -26.80
CA LEU A 114 -9.83 -4.24 -26.53
C LEU A 114 -9.32 -5.47 -27.30
N VAL A 115 -9.03 -5.30 -28.60
CA VAL A 115 -8.47 -6.36 -29.45
C VAL A 115 -7.12 -6.85 -28.92
N GLY A 116 -6.33 -5.95 -28.33
CA GLY A 116 -5.05 -6.27 -27.73
C GLY A 116 -5.13 -7.08 -26.44
N TRP A 117 -6.07 -6.76 -25.55
CA TRP A 117 -6.13 -7.33 -24.20
C TRP A 117 -7.12 -8.49 -24.04
N ILE A 118 -8.32 -8.38 -24.58
CA ILE A 118 -9.40 -9.35 -24.28
C ILE A 118 -9.09 -10.76 -24.81
N PRO A 119 -8.74 -10.95 -26.10
CA PRO A 119 -8.41 -12.28 -26.61
C PRO A 119 -7.17 -12.89 -25.94
N ARG A 120 -6.23 -12.04 -25.50
CA ARG A 120 -4.98 -12.48 -24.85
C ARG A 120 -5.24 -13.18 -23.52
N TYR A 121 -6.25 -12.72 -22.78
CA TYR A 121 -6.57 -13.22 -21.44
C TYR A 121 -7.92 -13.92 -21.34
N ARG A 122 -8.49 -14.34 -22.47
CA ARG A 122 -9.73 -15.14 -22.55
C ARG A 122 -9.66 -16.34 -21.60
N GLY A 123 -10.67 -16.47 -20.74
CA GLY A 123 -10.77 -17.53 -19.73
C GLY A 123 -9.88 -17.37 -18.49
N MET A 124 -9.01 -16.36 -18.45
CA MET A 124 -8.17 -16.04 -17.28
C MET A 124 -8.65 -14.79 -16.54
N VAL A 125 -9.11 -13.77 -17.27
CA VAL A 125 -9.73 -12.56 -16.71
C VAL A 125 -11.24 -12.73 -16.71
N GLU A 126 -11.88 -12.46 -15.57
CA GLU A 126 -13.33 -12.63 -15.39
C GLU A 126 -14.11 -11.37 -15.74
N SER A 127 -13.54 -10.20 -15.46
CA SER A 127 -14.23 -8.93 -15.66
C SER A 127 -13.29 -7.79 -16.00
N TYR A 128 -13.83 -6.80 -16.72
CA TYR A 128 -13.11 -5.61 -17.15
C TYR A 128 -13.80 -4.33 -16.67
N GLN A 129 -12.99 -3.35 -16.34
CA GLN A 129 -13.39 -1.95 -16.24
C GLN A 129 -12.62 -1.19 -17.32
N PHE A 130 -13.31 -0.43 -18.17
CA PHE A 130 -12.57 0.25 -19.23
C PHE A 130 -11.63 1.31 -18.68
N ALA A 131 -12.05 2.03 -17.63
CA ALA A 131 -11.13 2.94 -16.97
C ALA A 131 -11.49 3.30 -15.53
N ASN A 132 -10.47 3.73 -14.79
CA ASN A 132 -10.57 4.13 -13.38
C ASN A 132 -11.15 5.54 -13.20
N GLU A 133 -12.05 5.69 -12.24
CA GLU A 133 -12.66 6.91 -11.70
C GLU A 133 -13.27 7.91 -12.69
N ASN A 134 -14.01 7.42 -13.68
CA ASN A 134 -14.58 8.27 -14.75
C ASN A 134 -15.95 8.91 -14.42
N TYR A 135 -16.33 8.95 -13.14
CA TYR A 135 -17.61 9.48 -12.65
C TYR A 135 -17.94 10.87 -13.22
N GLY A 136 -16.94 11.75 -13.32
CA GLY A 136 -17.10 13.13 -13.78
C GLY A 136 -17.58 13.27 -15.23
N ALA A 137 -17.19 12.34 -16.11
CA ALA A 137 -17.61 12.35 -17.51
C ALA A 137 -19.10 12.03 -17.64
N PHE A 138 -19.54 10.94 -17.00
CA PHE A 138 -20.96 10.53 -16.99
C PHE A 138 -21.85 11.57 -16.31
N ARG A 139 -21.45 12.06 -15.13
CA ARG A 139 -22.21 13.06 -14.38
C ARG A 139 -22.43 14.33 -15.19
N THR A 140 -21.39 14.85 -15.84
CA THR A 140 -21.47 16.06 -16.67
C THR A 140 -22.48 15.86 -17.81
N GLU A 141 -22.36 14.77 -18.56
CA GLU A 141 -23.26 14.51 -19.69
C GLU A 141 -24.71 14.28 -19.25
N ARG A 142 -24.93 13.56 -18.15
CA ARG A 142 -26.29 13.39 -17.59
C ARG A 142 -26.94 14.74 -17.27
N ILE A 143 -26.20 15.66 -16.64
CA ILE A 143 -26.70 17.00 -16.30
C ILE A 143 -27.03 17.79 -17.57
N GLU A 144 -26.21 17.65 -18.61
CA GLU A 144 -26.39 18.31 -19.91
C GLU A 144 -27.40 17.61 -20.82
N GLY A 145 -27.89 16.41 -20.45
CA GLY A 145 -28.78 15.59 -21.27
C GLY A 145 -28.11 14.98 -22.51
N ARG A 146 -26.78 14.84 -22.52
CA ARG A 146 -25.99 14.20 -23.58
C ARG A 146 -25.74 12.73 -23.28
N THR A 147 -25.39 11.95 -24.31
CA THR A 147 -25.15 10.50 -24.20
C THR A 147 -23.84 10.03 -24.81
N ASP A 148 -22.96 10.93 -25.27
CA ASP A 148 -21.76 10.60 -26.06
C ASP A 148 -20.83 9.60 -25.34
N THR A 149 -20.55 9.83 -24.05
CA THR A 149 -19.73 8.98 -23.19
C THR A 149 -20.42 7.64 -22.91
N TYR A 150 -21.73 7.65 -22.67
CA TYR A 150 -22.52 6.43 -22.46
C TYR A 150 -22.56 5.55 -23.73
N ASP A 151 -22.79 6.16 -24.89
CA ASP A 151 -22.82 5.49 -26.19
C ASP A 151 -21.44 4.94 -26.55
N HIS A 152 -20.38 5.68 -26.24
CA HIS A 152 -19.02 5.20 -26.39
C HIS A 152 -18.73 3.98 -25.52
N TYR A 153 -19.11 4.02 -24.24
CA TYR A 153 -18.96 2.89 -23.32
C TYR A 153 -19.73 1.66 -23.81
N LEU A 154 -20.98 1.82 -24.27
CA LEU A 154 -21.78 0.75 -24.83
C LEU A 154 -21.14 0.12 -26.10
N ARG A 155 -20.56 0.94 -26.99
CA ARG A 155 -19.82 0.42 -28.15
C ARG A 155 -18.63 -0.45 -27.73
N LEU A 156 -17.87 -0.01 -26.73
CA LEU A 156 -16.75 -0.77 -26.19
C LEU A 156 -17.21 -2.09 -25.55
N ILE A 157 -18.31 -2.11 -24.78
CA ILE A 157 -18.90 -3.35 -24.25
C ILE A 157 -19.24 -4.32 -25.40
N LYS A 158 -19.98 -3.85 -26.41
CA LYS A 158 -20.41 -4.69 -27.53
C LYS A 158 -19.20 -5.31 -28.23
N ARG A 159 -18.18 -4.51 -28.50
CA ARG A 159 -16.93 -4.99 -29.09
C ARG A 159 -16.21 -5.99 -28.19
N ALA A 160 -16.16 -5.73 -26.89
CA ALA A 160 -15.56 -6.63 -25.91
C ALA A 160 -16.28 -7.99 -25.87
N ARG A 161 -17.61 -8.00 -25.93
CA ARG A 161 -18.45 -9.22 -25.98
C ARG A 161 -18.25 -10.04 -27.26
N GLU A 162 -18.00 -9.39 -28.39
CA GLU A 162 -17.61 -10.10 -29.63
C GLU A 162 -16.26 -10.82 -29.47
N LEU A 163 -15.35 -10.22 -28.71
CA LEU A 163 -14.01 -10.76 -28.45
C LEU A 163 -14.02 -11.82 -27.35
N ASP A 164 -14.88 -11.72 -26.35
CA ASP A 164 -15.11 -12.77 -25.36
C ASP A 164 -16.54 -12.65 -24.81
N PRO A 165 -17.45 -13.59 -25.13
CA PRO A 165 -18.83 -13.50 -24.68
C PRO A 165 -18.99 -13.82 -23.19
N THR A 166 -17.93 -14.24 -22.48
CA THR A 166 -18.02 -14.69 -21.07
C THR A 166 -17.66 -13.63 -20.04
N VAL A 167 -16.96 -12.56 -20.44
CA VAL A 167 -16.40 -11.56 -19.51
C VAL A 167 -17.48 -10.62 -18.98
N LYS A 168 -17.41 -10.19 -17.73
CA LYS A 168 -18.35 -9.22 -17.15
C LYS A 168 -17.80 -7.79 -17.18
N PHE A 169 -18.67 -6.80 -17.05
CA PHE A 169 -18.26 -5.39 -17.01
C PHE A 169 -18.74 -4.67 -15.75
N THR A 170 -17.93 -3.71 -15.31
CA THR A 170 -18.23 -2.78 -14.21
C THR A 170 -17.85 -1.36 -14.63
N VAL A 171 -18.52 -0.37 -14.06
CA VAL A 171 -18.34 1.04 -14.43
C VAL A 171 -18.53 1.99 -13.26
N ASP A 172 -17.64 2.98 -13.19
CA ASP A 172 -17.68 4.07 -12.22
C ASP A 172 -18.82 5.06 -12.52
N MET A 173 -19.99 4.76 -11.99
CA MET A 173 -21.20 5.58 -12.11
C MET A 173 -21.83 5.81 -10.73
N THR A 174 -22.37 7.00 -10.50
CA THR A 174 -23.17 7.26 -9.30
C THR A 174 -24.56 6.63 -9.43
N THR A 175 -25.33 6.51 -8.33
CA THR A 175 -26.72 5.99 -8.39
C THR A 175 -27.56 6.76 -9.41
N ALA A 176 -27.41 8.08 -9.49
CA ALA A 176 -28.15 8.91 -10.43
C ALA A 176 -27.79 8.62 -11.90
N ASP A 177 -26.53 8.26 -12.18
CA ASP A 177 -26.07 7.91 -13.52
C ASP A 177 -26.54 6.50 -13.93
N ILE A 178 -26.57 5.56 -12.98
CA ILE A 178 -27.12 4.21 -13.20
C ILE A 178 -28.63 4.27 -13.44
N GLU A 179 -29.36 5.07 -12.66
CA GLU A 179 -30.79 5.30 -12.86
C GLU A 179 -31.08 5.94 -14.22
N TYR A 180 -30.23 6.89 -14.65
CA TYR A 180 -30.32 7.47 -15.99
C TYR A 180 -30.15 6.39 -17.07
N CYS A 181 -29.15 5.51 -16.95
CA CYS A 181 -28.98 4.38 -17.86
C CYS A 181 -30.22 3.49 -17.88
N ARG A 182 -30.74 3.11 -16.72
CA ARG A 182 -31.93 2.25 -16.60
C ARG A 182 -33.15 2.84 -17.31
N GLN A 183 -33.37 4.15 -17.22
CA GLN A 183 -34.53 4.82 -17.81
C GLN A 183 -34.36 5.18 -19.29
N LYS A 184 -33.14 5.59 -19.70
CA LYS A 184 -32.89 6.22 -21.00
C LYS A 184 -32.05 5.37 -21.94
N LEU A 185 -31.20 4.51 -21.40
CA LEU A 185 -30.24 3.68 -22.14
C LEU A 185 -30.31 2.21 -21.64
N PRO A 186 -31.49 1.55 -21.73
CA PRO A 186 -31.71 0.23 -21.11
C PRO A 186 -30.74 -0.82 -21.65
N GLU A 187 -30.34 -0.72 -22.92
CA GLU A 187 -29.33 -1.62 -23.49
C GLU A 187 -27.99 -1.53 -22.76
N LEU A 188 -27.54 -0.32 -22.37
CA LEU A 188 -26.34 -0.17 -21.57
C LEU A 188 -26.53 -0.77 -20.18
N PHE A 189 -27.64 -0.42 -19.50
CA PHE A 189 -27.93 -0.95 -18.16
C PHE A 189 -28.00 -2.48 -18.13
N ASP A 190 -28.50 -3.12 -19.18
CA ASP A 190 -28.58 -4.58 -19.30
C ASP A 190 -27.21 -5.26 -19.39
N ASN A 191 -26.19 -4.54 -19.88
CA ASN A 191 -24.82 -5.01 -19.98
C ASN A 191 -23.93 -4.62 -18.77
N LEU A 192 -24.48 -3.95 -17.76
CA LEU A 192 -23.77 -3.69 -16.50
C LEU A 192 -24.12 -4.80 -15.50
N GLU A 193 -23.39 -5.92 -15.56
CA GLU A 193 -23.66 -7.05 -14.65
C GLU A 193 -23.21 -6.79 -13.23
N ILE A 194 -22.16 -5.96 -13.09
CA ILE A 194 -21.54 -5.58 -11.82
C ILE A 194 -21.66 -4.07 -11.69
N LEU A 195 -22.11 -3.62 -10.53
CA LEU A 195 -22.02 -2.24 -10.10
C LEU A 195 -20.88 -2.12 -9.10
N ASN A 196 -20.22 -0.97 -9.03
CA ASN A 196 -19.12 -0.76 -8.11
C ASN A 196 -19.13 0.58 -7.39
N THR A 197 -18.43 0.63 -6.26
CA THR A 197 -18.19 1.84 -5.47
C THR A 197 -16.72 1.95 -5.07
N HIS A 198 -16.25 3.19 -4.88
CA HIS A 198 -14.92 3.54 -4.34
C HIS A 198 -15.07 4.34 -3.03
N PRO A 199 -15.45 3.70 -1.91
CA PRO A 199 -15.61 4.39 -0.65
C PRO A 199 -14.24 4.69 -0.01
N TYR A 200 -13.78 5.92 -0.17
CA TYR A 200 -12.68 6.48 0.62
C TYR A 200 -13.21 7.40 1.72
N TYR A 201 -12.72 7.21 2.95
CA TYR A 201 -13.12 8.06 4.09
C TYR A 201 -12.43 9.41 3.99
N ASN A 202 -13.15 10.49 3.77
CA ASN A 202 -12.49 11.79 3.70
C ASN A 202 -12.34 12.36 5.12
N ILE A 203 -11.10 12.69 5.51
CA ILE A 203 -10.75 13.67 6.57
C ILE A 203 -10.68 13.15 8.03
N ASP A 204 -9.71 12.28 8.35
CA ASP A 204 -8.73 12.48 9.44
C ASP A 204 -7.93 11.21 9.80
N HIS A 205 -7.09 11.30 10.83
CA HIS A 205 -6.20 10.26 11.33
C HIS A 205 -6.88 9.15 12.16
N ARG A 206 -8.23 9.15 12.27
CA ARG A 206 -8.97 8.19 13.09
C ARG A 206 -9.43 6.93 12.33
N GLY A 207 -9.19 6.87 11.02
CA GLY A 207 -9.67 5.77 10.17
C GLY A 207 -11.20 5.74 10.06
N TRP A 208 -11.79 4.59 9.71
CA TRP A 208 -13.25 4.47 9.64
C TRP A 208 -13.90 4.57 11.03
N THR A 209 -14.64 5.66 11.23
CA THR A 209 -15.48 5.83 12.42
C THR A 209 -16.77 5.02 12.32
N GLU A 210 -17.44 4.80 13.46
CA GLU A 210 -18.74 4.10 13.49
C GLU A 210 -19.78 4.77 12.58
N GLU A 211 -19.80 6.10 12.53
CA GLU A 211 -20.68 6.85 11.64
C GLU A 211 -20.41 6.56 10.17
N TRP A 212 -19.14 6.45 9.78
CA TRP A 212 -18.77 6.12 8.42
C TRP A 212 -19.20 4.72 8.04
N ILE A 213 -18.95 3.74 8.93
CA ILE A 213 -19.35 2.35 8.72
C ILE A 213 -20.87 2.25 8.55
N ARG A 214 -21.66 2.98 9.35
CA ARG A 214 -23.12 3.03 9.20
C ARG A 214 -23.56 3.59 7.84
N GLY A 215 -22.93 4.66 7.37
CA GLY A 215 -23.19 5.20 6.03
C GLY A 215 -22.81 4.22 4.92
N LEU A 216 -21.67 3.54 5.08
CA LEU A 216 -21.17 2.55 4.14
C LEU A 216 -22.12 1.35 4.01
N VAL A 217 -22.61 0.82 5.13
CA VAL A 217 -23.64 -0.24 5.14
C VAL A 217 -24.93 0.22 4.48
N ALA A 218 -25.38 1.46 4.74
CA ALA A 218 -26.60 2.00 4.12
C ALA A 218 -26.51 2.07 2.60
N VAL A 219 -25.36 2.45 2.03
CA VAL A 219 -25.14 2.45 0.58
C VAL A 219 -25.28 1.05 -0.03
N HIS A 220 -24.78 0.03 0.67
CA HIS A 220 -24.70 -1.35 0.16
C HIS A 220 -25.88 -2.23 0.59
N THR A 221 -26.93 -1.66 1.18
CA THR A 221 -28.12 -2.39 1.65
C THR A 221 -29.37 -1.96 0.86
N PRO A 222 -30.10 -2.91 0.24
CA PRO A 222 -31.34 -2.57 -0.48
C PRO A 222 -32.37 -1.89 0.42
N GLY A 223 -33.01 -0.83 -0.10
CA GLY A 223 -34.06 -0.07 0.57
C GLY A 223 -33.60 0.75 1.77
N ALA A 224 -32.30 0.80 2.05
CA ALA A 224 -31.78 1.58 3.17
C ALA A 224 -31.83 3.09 2.86
N SER A 225 -32.11 3.87 3.89
CA SER A 225 -32.01 5.33 3.84
C SER A 225 -30.71 5.80 4.47
N TRP A 226 -30.27 7.00 4.10
CA TRP A 226 -29.17 7.65 4.80
C TRP A 226 -29.54 7.85 6.28
N PRO A 227 -28.68 7.47 7.25
CA PRO A 227 -29.04 7.60 8.65
C PRO A 227 -29.21 9.07 9.06
N ALA A 228 -30.38 9.40 9.60
CA ALA A 228 -30.82 10.79 9.82
C ALA A 228 -29.99 11.56 10.87
N ASP A 229 -29.29 10.85 11.74
CA ASP A 229 -28.41 11.40 12.78
C ASP A 229 -26.99 11.69 12.26
N LEU A 230 -26.66 11.28 11.04
CA LEU A 230 -25.37 11.59 10.44
C LEU A 230 -25.39 12.98 9.80
N PRO A 231 -24.57 13.95 10.26
CA PRO A 231 -24.52 15.27 9.65
C PRO A 231 -24.12 15.20 8.17
N ASP A 232 -24.74 16.05 7.36
CA ASP A 232 -24.32 16.34 5.99
C ASP A 232 -22.96 17.06 6.03
N ALA A 233 -21.90 16.27 5.96
CA ALA A 233 -20.53 16.76 5.92
C ALA A 233 -19.95 16.57 4.51
N PRO A 234 -19.13 17.50 4.00
CA PRO A 234 -18.46 17.35 2.70
C PRO A 234 -17.73 16.02 2.51
N THR A 235 -17.22 15.46 3.61
CA THR A 235 -16.55 14.15 3.70
C THR A 235 -17.43 12.96 3.33
N ARG A 236 -18.75 13.12 3.41
CA ARG A 236 -19.76 12.07 3.21
C ARG A 236 -20.59 12.27 1.95
N ILE A 237 -20.47 13.45 1.30
CA ILE A 237 -21.19 13.77 0.06
C ILE A 237 -20.83 12.78 -1.06
N TRP A 238 -19.57 12.34 -1.13
CA TRP A 238 -19.17 11.35 -2.12
C TRP A 238 -19.89 10.01 -1.91
N LEU A 239 -19.91 9.50 -0.68
CA LEU A 239 -20.58 8.25 -0.34
C LEU A 239 -22.10 8.33 -0.57
N GLN A 240 -22.72 9.47 -0.27
CA GLN A 240 -24.15 9.71 -0.52
C GLN A 240 -24.52 9.60 -2.01
N ASN A 241 -23.60 9.86 -2.95
CA ASN A 241 -23.87 9.71 -4.39
C ASN A 241 -24.16 8.25 -4.80
N PHE A 242 -23.82 7.28 -3.94
CA PHE A 242 -24.06 5.86 -4.16
C PHE A 242 -25.25 5.31 -3.36
N LEU A 243 -25.94 6.14 -2.56
CA LEU A 243 -27.13 5.68 -1.83
C LEU A 243 -28.16 5.10 -2.81
N GLY A 244 -28.68 3.91 -2.52
CA GLY A 244 -29.62 3.20 -3.39
C GLY A 244 -28.98 2.38 -4.51
N ILE A 245 -27.64 2.32 -4.62
CA ILE A 245 -26.98 1.48 -5.64
C ILE A 245 -27.34 0.00 -5.51
N ALA A 246 -27.56 -0.48 -4.29
CA ALA A 246 -28.03 -1.83 -3.99
C ALA A 246 -29.43 -2.14 -4.60
N ASP A 247 -30.26 -1.12 -4.83
CA ASP A 247 -31.64 -1.31 -5.30
C ASP A 247 -31.73 -1.74 -6.78
N PHE A 248 -30.63 -1.65 -7.54
CA PHE A 248 -30.61 -2.04 -8.95
C PHE A 248 -30.58 -3.55 -9.19
N GLY A 249 -30.44 -4.38 -8.14
CA GLY A 249 -30.50 -5.84 -8.26
C GLY A 249 -29.33 -6.47 -9.03
N ARG A 250 -28.19 -5.78 -9.11
CA ARG A 250 -26.95 -6.28 -9.72
C ARG A 250 -25.98 -6.80 -8.66
N GLU A 251 -24.95 -7.53 -9.10
CA GLU A 251 -23.81 -7.87 -8.25
C GLU A 251 -23.09 -6.56 -7.87
N LEU A 252 -22.68 -6.40 -6.61
CA LEU A 252 -22.07 -5.16 -6.11
C LEU A 252 -20.66 -5.42 -5.60
N TRP A 253 -19.68 -4.66 -6.09
CA TRP A 253 -18.28 -4.76 -5.68
C TRP A 253 -17.79 -3.44 -5.09
N ILE A 254 -17.02 -3.49 -4.01
CA ILE A 254 -16.15 -2.37 -3.62
C ILE A 254 -14.83 -2.57 -4.36
N THR A 255 -14.58 -1.78 -5.40
CA THR A 255 -13.44 -1.99 -6.32
C THR A 255 -12.20 -1.20 -5.93
N GLU A 256 -12.34 -0.23 -5.03
CA GLU A 256 -11.25 0.37 -4.25
C GLU A 256 -11.74 0.81 -2.89
N THR A 257 -10.96 0.54 -1.86
CA THR A 257 -11.18 1.14 -0.55
C THR A 257 -9.93 1.08 0.30
N ALA A 258 -9.83 1.97 1.27
CA ALA A 258 -8.89 1.87 2.37
C ALA A 258 -9.63 2.22 3.67
N ALA A 259 -9.25 1.56 4.77
CA ALA A 259 -9.69 1.91 6.12
C ALA A 259 -8.95 3.15 6.68
N THR A 260 -8.02 3.68 5.89
CA THR A 260 -7.46 5.02 6.00
C THR A 260 -8.29 6.01 5.20
N GLY A 261 -8.08 7.30 5.46
CA GLY A 261 -8.79 8.32 4.70
C GLY A 261 -8.28 8.52 3.26
N ASP A 262 -8.79 9.54 2.58
CA ASP A 262 -8.14 10.12 1.38
C ASP A 262 -7.32 11.37 1.75
N GLY A 263 -6.28 11.66 0.96
CA GLY A 263 -5.35 12.77 1.16
C GLY A 263 -4.21 12.48 2.12
N CYS A 264 -3.27 13.43 2.27
CA CYS A 264 -2.00 13.21 2.98
C CYS A 264 -2.14 12.74 4.45
N TRP A 265 -3.29 12.99 5.07
CA TRP A 265 -3.58 12.61 6.45
C TRP A 265 -3.88 11.13 6.64
N SER A 266 -4.28 10.44 5.57
CA SER A 266 -4.57 9.01 5.60
C SER A 266 -3.37 8.18 6.05
N ALA A 267 -2.19 8.61 5.64
CA ALA A 267 -0.89 8.05 6.00
C ALA A 267 -0.56 8.07 7.50
N LEU A 268 -1.27 8.89 8.28
CA LEU A 268 -1.03 9.06 9.71
C LEU A 268 -1.98 8.23 10.58
N VAL A 269 -2.96 7.54 9.99
CA VAL A 269 -3.75 6.57 10.74
C VAL A 269 -2.78 5.48 11.21
N GLN A 270 -2.80 5.18 12.50
CA GLN A 270 -1.94 4.14 13.06
C GLN A 270 -2.36 2.76 12.52
N ASP A 271 -1.41 1.89 12.21
CA ASP A 271 -1.67 0.56 11.64
C ASP A 271 -2.71 -0.26 12.44
N ASP A 272 -2.68 -0.20 13.78
CA ASP A 272 -3.65 -0.90 14.63
C ASP A 272 -5.06 -0.31 14.53
N THR A 273 -5.15 1.02 14.37
CA THR A 273 -6.43 1.70 14.16
C THR A 273 -7.02 1.33 12.80
N GLU A 274 -6.18 1.30 11.76
CA GLU A 274 -6.57 0.85 10.42
C GLU A 274 -7.03 -0.62 10.44
N ALA A 275 -6.30 -1.50 11.09
CA ALA A 275 -6.65 -2.91 11.24
C ALA A 275 -7.99 -3.10 11.97
N GLN A 276 -8.25 -2.32 13.04
CA GLN A 276 -9.51 -2.38 13.76
C GLN A 276 -10.67 -1.81 12.94
N ALA A 277 -10.45 -0.70 12.24
CA ALA A 277 -11.42 -0.09 11.33
C ALA A 277 -11.83 -1.08 10.23
N TRP A 278 -10.86 -1.80 9.65
CA TRP A 278 -11.10 -2.87 8.70
C TRP A 278 -11.95 -4.01 9.30
N ARG A 279 -11.58 -4.53 10.49
CA ARG A 279 -12.37 -5.57 11.18
C ARG A 279 -13.83 -5.16 11.36
N ASN A 280 -14.05 -3.96 11.90
CA ASN A 280 -15.38 -3.45 12.17
C ASN A 280 -16.19 -3.24 10.89
N GLY A 281 -15.58 -2.61 9.89
CA GLY A 281 -16.24 -2.29 8.62
C GLY A 281 -16.63 -3.54 7.83
N ILE A 282 -15.71 -4.51 7.72
CA ILE A 282 -15.99 -5.76 7.00
C ILE A 282 -17.04 -6.60 7.73
N THR A 283 -16.98 -6.71 9.06
CA THR A 283 -18.00 -7.43 9.84
C THR A 283 -19.38 -6.84 9.62
N ALA A 284 -19.48 -5.51 9.51
CA ALA A 284 -20.73 -4.83 9.22
C ALA A 284 -21.18 -5.06 7.75
N LEU A 285 -20.26 -4.94 6.80
CA LEU A 285 -20.50 -5.15 5.37
C LEU A 285 -20.86 -6.59 5.00
N ALA A 286 -20.44 -7.58 5.80
CA ALA A 286 -20.81 -8.98 5.60
C ALA A 286 -22.33 -9.23 5.71
N GLN A 287 -23.11 -8.25 6.19
CA GLN A 287 -24.57 -8.31 6.22
C GLN A 287 -25.21 -7.87 4.89
N CYS A 288 -24.44 -7.23 4.00
CA CYS A 288 -24.89 -6.72 2.71
C CYS A 288 -24.83 -7.84 1.64
N GLN A 289 -25.92 -8.58 1.45
CA GLN A 289 -25.96 -9.79 0.60
C GLN A 289 -25.53 -9.59 -0.86
N GLN A 290 -25.68 -8.38 -1.43
CA GLN A 290 -25.27 -8.09 -2.81
C GLN A 290 -23.78 -7.80 -2.94
N LEU A 291 -23.10 -7.48 -1.83
CA LEU A 291 -21.69 -7.15 -1.82
C LEU A 291 -20.87 -8.45 -1.83
N THR A 292 -20.39 -8.86 -3.00
CA THR A 292 -19.69 -10.14 -3.17
C THR A 292 -18.18 -10.01 -3.22
N ARG A 293 -17.64 -8.80 -3.47
CA ARG A 293 -16.19 -8.55 -3.54
C ARG A 293 -15.78 -7.22 -2.95
N ILE A 294 -14.62 -7.21 -2.30
CA ILE A 294 -13.97 -6.01 -1.79
C ILE A 294 -12.48 -6.04 -2.16
N TYR A 295 -12.03 -4.95 -2.77
CA TYR A 295 -10.64 -4.74 -3.16
C TYR A 295 -10.02 -3.66 -2.28
N TRP A 296 -8.96 -4.03 -1.57
CA TRP A 296 -8.19 -3.11 -0.75
C TRP A 296 -7.15 -2.35 -1.58
N CYS A 297 -7.08 -1.04 -1.33
CA CYS A 297 -6.15 -0.10 -1.92
C CYS A 297 -5.12 0.29 -0.84
N TRP A 298 -3.86 -0.17 -0.89
CA TRP A 298 -3.17 -0.95 -1.92
C TRP A 298 -2.59 -2.25 -1.36
N PHE A 299 -2.17 -3.19 -2.22
CA PHE A 299 -1.46 -4.38 -1.71
C PHE A 299 -0.20 -3.99 -0.91
N THR A 300 0.66 -3.17 -1.49
CA THR A 300 1.92 -2.71 -0.88
C THR A 300 1.91 -1.21 -0.68
N ASP A 301 2.62 -0.74 0.35
CA ASP A 301 3.00 0.66 0.43
C ASP A 301 3.71 1.09 -0.85
N LYS A 302 3.40 2.30 -1.31
CA LYS A 302 3.99 2.93 -2.48
C LYS A 302 4.65 4.24 -2.12
N MET A 303 5.62 4.61 -2.95
CA MET A 303 6.23 5.93 -2.92
C MET A 303 5.64 6.75 -4.07
N HIS A 304 5.01 7.87 -3.79
CA HIS A 304 4.36 8.68 -4.82
C HIS A 304 4.52 10.17 -4.55
N SER A 305 5.24 10.86 -5.44
CA SER A 305 5.53 12.29 -5.30
C SER A 305 4.31 13.19 -5.49
N VAL A 306 3.26 12.71 -6.17
CA VAL A 306 2.03 13.47 -6.45
C VAL A 306 0.95 13.19 -5.40
N GLU A 307 1.01 12.04 -4.72
CA GLU A 307 0.04 11.58 -3.71
C GLU A 307 0.80 11.23 -2.42
N ALA A 308 1.63 12.17 -1.97
CA ALA A 308 2.47 12.00 -0.80
C ALA A 308 1.62 11.59 0.42
N GLY A 309 1.99 10.49 1.04
CA GLY A 309 1.28 9.91 2.19
C GLY A 309 0.08 9.01 1.84
N VAL A 310 -0.73 9.34 0.82
CA VAL A 310 -1.90 8.52 0.41
C VAL A 310 -1.50 7.08 0.07
N THR A 311 -0.27 6.92 -0.37
CA THR A 311 0.28 5.65 -0.84
C THR A 311 0.86 4.75 0.26
N GLN A 312 0.74 5.13 1.53
CA GLN A 312 1.24 4.38 2.69
C GLN A 312 0.14 3.60 3.43
N ALA A 313 -0.89 3.19 2.68
CA ALA A 313 -2.01 2.36 3.14
C ALA A 313 -1.89 0.92 2.60
N GLY A 314 -0.66 0.42 2.50
CA GLY A 314 -0.40 -0.93 2.03
C GLY A 314 -0.90 -1.98 3.02
N ALA A 315 -1.54 -3.04 2.50
CA ALA A 315 -1.82 -4.23 3.30
C ALA A 315 -0.54 -4.93 3.78
N VAL A 316 0.59 -4.68 3.11
CA VAL A 316 1.94 -4.98 3.56
C VAL A 316 2.87 -3.78 3.32
N ARG A 317 3.98 -3.75 4.03
CA ARG A 317 5.02 -2.72 3.90
C ARG A 317 5.65 -2.71 2.52
N TYR A 318 6.47 -1.70 2.27
CA TYR A 318 7.20 -1.57 1.01
C TYR A 318 8.10 -2.78 0.67
N ASP A 319 8.66 -3.48 1.66
CA ASP A 319 9.43 -4.70 1.42
C ASP A 319 8.57 -5.98 1.40
N GLY A 320 7.26 -5.87 1.64
CA GLY A 320 6.33 -6.98 1.76
C GLY A 320 6.15 -7.49 3.19
N ALA A 321 6.83 -6.92 4.19
CA ALA A 321 6.66 -7.31 5.60
C ALA A 321 5.24 -6.98 6.09
N PRO A 322 4.69 -7.76 7.04
CA PRO A 322 3.32 -7.60 7.51
C PRO A 322 3.16 -6.32 8.33
N THR A 323 1.94 -5.78 8.28
CA THR A 323 1.38 -4.77 9.18
C THR A 323 0.27 -5.43 10.03
N PRO A 324 -0.21 -4.78 11.10
CA PRO A 324 -1.44 -5.19 11.78
C PRO A 324 -2.63 -5.46 10.85
N LEU A 325 -2.79 -4.66 9.79
CA LEU A 325 -3.81 -4.85 8.77
C LEU A 325 -3.66 -6.19 8.03
N THR A 326 -2.44 -6.65 7.76
CA THR A 326 -2.19 -7.94 7.10
C THR A 326 -2.87 -9.10 7.83
N SER A 327 -2.79 -9.10 9.17
CA SER A 327 -3.42 -10.12 10.00
C SER A 327 -4.95 -9.98 10.01
N ALA A 328 -5.47 -8.74 10.16
CA ALA A 328 -6.89 -8.46 10.10
C ALA A 328 -7.52 -8.86 8.75
N PHE A 329 -6.83 -8.59 7.64
CA PHE A 329 -7.24 -8.98 6.31
C PHE A 329 -7.32 -10.51 6.18
N ARG A 330 -6.28 -11.23 6.60
CA ARG A 330 -6.26 -12.71 6.57
C ARG A 330 -7.37 -13.31 7.42
N GLU A 331 -7.59 -12.80 8.62
CA GLU A 331 -8.66 -13.27 9.51
C GLU A 331 -10.03 -13.22 8.82
N LEU A 332 -10.37 -12.07 8.24
CA LEU A 332 -11.67 -11.86 7.59
C LEU A 332 -11.78 -12.59 6.25
N ALA A 333 -10.69 -12.66 5.47
CA ALA A 333 -10.66 -13.43 4.24
C ALA A 333 -10.87 -14.94 4.51
N GLU A 334 -10.27 -15.49 5.58
CA GLU A 334 -10.54 -16.86 6.03
C GLU A 334 -11.99 -17.04 6.54
N GLU A 335 -12.56 -16.00 7.16
CA GLU A 335 -13.89 -16.03 7.74
C GLU A 335 -15.02 -15.99 6.70
N TYR A 336 -14.86 -15.25 5.62
CA TYR A 336 -15.90 -15.04 4.62
C TYR A 336 -15.60 -15.68 3.27
N ALA A 337 -14.46 -16.38 3.12
CA ALA A 337 -14.17 -17.15 1.92
C ALA A 337 -15.28 -18.18 1.61
N PRO A 338 -15.52 -18.49 0.33
CA PRO A 338 -16.46 -19.52 -0.09
C PRO A 338 -16.25 -20.86 0.63
N ALA A 339 -17.33 -21.58 0.90
CA ALA A 339 -17.31 -22.80 1.70
C ALA A 339 -16.37 -23.89 1.13
N GLU A 340 -16.22 -23.94 -0.20
CA GLU A 340 -15.34 -24.86 -0.91
C GLU A 340 -13.87 -24.40 -0.98
N SER A 341 -13.58 -23.15 -0.61
CA SER A 341 -12.23 -22.59 -0.68
C SER A 341 -11.27 -23.29 0.28
N ILE A 342 -10.06 -23.57 -0.20
CA ILE A 342 -8.97 -24.02 0.67
C ILE A 342 -8.71 -23.03 1.82
N LEU A 343 -8.91 -21.73 1.57
CA LEU A 343 -8.80 -20.67 2.60
C LEU A 343 -9.74 -20.94 3.76
N ARG A 344 -10.97 -21.41 3.51
CA ARG A 344 -11.95 -21.69 4.54
C ARG A 344 -11.62 -22.95 5.33
N LYS A 345 -11.13 -23.98 4.63
CA LYS A 345 -10.98 -25.35 5.15
C LYS A 345 -9.63 -25.64 5.79
N LEU A 346 -8.55 -24.98 5.36
CA LEU A 346 -7.19 -25.23 5.82
C LEU A 346 -6.50 -23.93 6.20
N ARG A 347 -5.96 -23.85 7.41
CA ARG A 347 -5.11 -22.74 7.86
C ARG A 347 -3.65 -23.13 7.73
N ILE A 348 -2.87 -22.29 7.06
CA ILE A 348 -1.45 -22.49 6.79
C ILE A 348 -0.67 -21.34 7.42
N ARG A 349 0.32 -21.64 8.26
CA ARG A 349 1.20 -20.63 8.86
C ARG A 349 2.65 -21.05 8.74
N VAL A 350 3.51 -20.05 8.61
CA VAL A 350 4.96 -20.18 8.78
C VAL A 350 5.32 -19.16 9.85
N SER A 351 6.02 -19.57 10.90
CA SER A 351 6.46 -18.62 11.93
C SER A 351 7.55 -17.70 11.40
N ASP A 352 7.63 -16.51 11.97
CA ASP A 352 8.80 -15.66 11.77
C ASP A 352 9.99 -16.21 12.55
N ALA A 353 11.20 -15.90 12.08
CA ALA A 353 12.45 -16.23 12.73
C ALA A 353 13.43 -15.06 12.63
N ARG A 354 14.21 -14.82 13.67
CA ARG A 354 15.35 -13.92 13.63
C ARG A 354 16.62 -14.75 13.58
N ILE A 355 17.55 -14.37 12.71
CA ILE A 355 18.82 -15.09 12.57
C ILE A 355 19.63 -14.91 13.85
N ASP A 356 20.20 -16.00 14.34
CA ASP A 356 21.19 -15.95 15.41
C ASP A 356 22.55 -15.55 14.81
N ASP A 357 23.06 -14.40 15.22
CA ASP A 357 24.34 -13.86 14.75
C ASP A 357 25.56 -14.72 15.12
N THR A 358 25.41 -15.63 16.10
CA THR A 358 26.47 -16.53 16.56
C THR A 358 26.52 -17.82 15.75
N THR A 359 25.35 -18.40 15.47
CA THR A 359 25.24 -19.71 14.80
C THR A 359 24.98 -19.60 13.30
N HIS A 360 24.51 -18.44 12.82
CA HIS A 360 24.04 -18.24 11.45
C HIS A 360 22.95 -19.25 11.04
N GLU A 361 22.10 -19.61 12.00
CA GLU A 361 20.95 -20.49 11.80
C GLU A 361 19.65 -19.73 12.07
N ALA A 362 18.57 -20.22 11.47
CA ALA A 362 17.20 -19.82 11.78
C ALA A 362 16.31 -21.06 11.81
N THR A 363 15.25 -21.05 12.61
CA THR A 363 14.23 -22.12 12.59
C THR A 363 12.87 -21.49 12.40
N VAL A 364 12.15 -21.96 11.38
CA VAL A 364 10.74 -21.61 11.16
C VAL A 364 9.88 -22.81 11.50
N THR A 365 8.71 -22.58 12.07
CA THR A 365 7.70 -23.61 12.31
C THR A 365 6.63 -23.52 11.23
N LEU A 366 6.46 -24.62 10.50
CA LEU A 366 5.40 -24.81 9.53
C LEU A 366 4.18 -25.37 10.24
N THR A 367 3.03 -24.71 10.15
CA THR A 367 1.79 -25.16 10.81
C THR A 367 0.69 -25.34 9.77
N LEU A 368 0.06 -26.52 9.78
CA LEU A 368 -1.17 -26.80 9.03
C LEU A 368 -2.28 -27.17 10.01
N ALA A 369 -3.44 -26.51 9.89
CA ALA A 369 -4.61 -26.78 10.73
C ALA A 369 -5.87 -27.01 9.88
N ASN A 370 -6.46 -28.20 9.98
CA ASN A 370 -7.72 -28.55 9.32
C ASN A 370 -8.89 -27.95 10.11
N ARG A 371 -9.63 -27.04 9.47
CA ARG A 371 -10.81 -26.37 10.02
C ARG A 371 -12.12 -26.91 9.47
N SER A 372 -12.07 -27.88 8.58
CA SER A 372 -13.24 -28.49 7.97
C SER A 372 -13.77 -29.66 8.81
N GLY A 373 -14.98 -30.10 8.50
CA GLY A 373 -15.60 -31.30 9.08
C GLY A 373 -15.13 -32.62 8.45
N GLU A 374 -14.18 -32.58 7.51
CA GLU A 374 -13.72 -33.73 6.72
C GLU A 374 -12.19 -33.85 6.79
N PRO A 375 -11.62 -35.05 6.62
CA PRO A 375 -10.18 -35.21 6.45
C PRO A 375 -9.68 -34.45 5.22
N ILE A 376 -8.48 -33.86 5.32
CA ILE A 376 -7.82 -33.17 4.21
C ILE A 376 -6.50 -33.89 3.90
N ASP A 377 -6.38 -34.36 2.67
CA ASP A 377 -5.14 -34.87 2.09
C ASP A 377 -4.49 -33.80 1.21
N GLY A 378 -3.16 -33.73 1.24
CA GLY A 378 -2.43 -32.77 0.42
C GLY A 378 -0.92 -32.99 0.38
N ARG A 379 -0.25 -32.07 -0.28
CA ARG A 379 1.21 -31.98 -0.36
C ARG A 379 1.66 -30.59 -0.01
N ALA A 380 2.79 -30.48 0.67
CA ALA A 380 3.39 -29.21 1.04
C ALA A 380 4.87 -29.17 0.64
N ALA A 381 5.37 -28.00 0.27
CA ALA A 381 6.77 -27.77 -0.07
C ALA A 381 7.23 -26.41 0.45
N LEU A 382 8.40 -26.39 1.09
CA LEU A 382 9.03 -25.17 1.58
C LEU A 382 9.75 -24.48 0.41
N GLU A 383 9.41 -23.23 0.15
CA GLU A 383 10.06 -22.37 -0.84
C GLU A 383 10.90 -21.31 -0.11
N LEU A 384 12.20 -21.30 -0.37
CA LEU A 384 13.18 -20.42 0.28
C LEU A 384 13.73 -19.37 -0.68
N PRO A 385 14.02 -18.15 -0.20
CA PRO A 385 14.71 -17.13 -0.97
C PRO A 385 16.18 -17.50 -1.15
N ALA A 386 16.84 -16.88 -2.14
CA ALA A 386 18.27 -17.05 -2.35
C ALA A 386 19.05 -16.65 -1.08
N GLY A 387 19.99 -17.51 -0.67
CA GLY A 387 20.78 -17.32 0.55
C GLY A 387 20.24 -18.06 1.78
N LEU A 388 19.03 -18.65 1.73
CA LEU A 388 18.56 -19.63 2.69
C LEU A 388 18.58 -21.04 2.10
N SER A 389 18.93 -22.03 2.92
CA SER A 389 18.88 -23.44 2.55
C SER A 389 18.35 -24.29 3.69
N GLY A 390 17.69 -25.40 3.36
CA GLY A 390 17.04 -26.30 4.30
C GLY A 390 16.39 -27.47 3.56
N ASP A 391 15.67 -28.33 4.28
CA ASP A 391 14.86 -29.38 3.64
C ASP A 391 13.67 -28.75 2.92
N THR A 392 13.70 -28.79 1.60
CA THR A 392 12.67 -28.26 0.69
C THR A 392 11.96 -29.37 -0.07
N ALA A 393 12.24 -30.64 0.26
CA ALA A 393 11.59 -31.76 -0.39
C ALA A 393 10.06 -31.72 -0.12
N PRO A 394 9.22 -31.84 -1.16
CA PRO A 394 7.78 -31.89 -0.95
C PRO A 394 7.39 -33.09 -0.09
N PHE A 395 6.55 -32.88 0.92
CA PHE A 395 6.02 -33.93 1.79
C PHE A 395 4.50 -34.05 1.68
N ALA A 396 3.99 -35.27 1.81
CA ALA A 396 2.55 -35.53 1.86
C ALA A 396 2.03 -35.42 3.29
N PHE A 397 0.77 -35.02 3.43
CA PHE A 397 0.09 -34.99 4.71
C PHE A 397 -1.37 -35.45 4.59
N THR A 398 -1.89 -35.94 5.70
CA THR A 398 -3.31 -36.17 5.96
C THR A 398 -3.62 -35.55 7.31
N LEU A 399 -4.62 -34.67 7.37
CA LEU A 399 -5.09 -34.03 8.60
C LEU A 399 -6.53 -34.43 8.88
N GLN A 400 -6.79 -34.96 10.07
CA GLN A 400 -8.14 -35.24 10.55
C GLN A 400 -8.91 -33.94 10.85
N PRO A 401 -10.25 -33.96 10.90
CA PRO A 401 -11.05 -32.80 11.27
C PRO A 401 -10.58 -32.18 12.59
N GLY A 402 -10.29 -30.88 12.59
CA GLY A 402 -9.79 -30.15 13.76
C GLY A 402 -8.31 -30.36 14.10
N GLU A 403 -7.61 -31.24 13.38
CA GLU A 403 -6.19 -31.51 13.64
C GLU A 403 -5.31 -30.32 13.26
N THR A 404 -4.36 -29.99 14.14
CA THR A 404 -3.24 -29.08 13.86
C THR A 404 -1.94 -29.86 13.95
N ARG A 405 -1.07 -29.71 12.95
CA ARG A 405 0.25 -30.34 12.92
C ARG A 405 1.33 -29.29 12.62
N GLU A 406 2.47 -29.48 13.27
CA GLU A 406 3.61 -28.56 13.20
C GLU A 406 4.88 -29.30 12.78
N TRP A 407 5.69 -28.65 11.96
CA TRP A 407 7.00 -29.14 11.53
C TRP A 407 8.04 -28.03 11.71
N PRO A 408 9.01 -28.20 12.61
CA PRO A 408 10.15 -27.28 12.66
C PRO A 408 11.06 -27.53 11.44
N ALA A 409 11.42 -26.46 10.75
CA ALA A 409 12.35 -26.48 9.64
C ALA A 409 13.59 -25.66 10.00
N ALA A 410 14.71 -26.35 10.18
CA ALA A 410 16.01 -25.72 10.40
C ALA A 410 16.55 -25.16 9.08
N LEU A 411 17.01 -23.91 9.11
CA LEU A 411 17.50 -23.16 7.97
C LEU A 411 18.95 -22.76 8.20
N GLN A 412 19.78 -22.98 7.19
CA GLN A 412 21.16 -22.55 7.13
C GLN A 412 21.25 -21.23 6.36
N VAL A 413 21.90 -20.24 6.97
CA VAL A 413 22.03 -18.88 6.42
C VAL A 413 23.34 -18.72 5.67
N GLY A 414 23.25 -18.51 4.36
CA GLY A 414 24.38 -18.17 3.49
C GLY A 414 24.48 -16.67 3.21
N ALA A 415 24.63 -16.33 1.93
CA ALA A 415 24.64 -14.93 1.46
C ALA A 415 23.22 -14.34 1.41
N LEU A 416 22.56 -14.24 2.56
CA LEU A 416 21.22 -13.68 2.70
C LEU A 416 21.28 -12.15 2.85
N PRO A 417 20.43 -11.37 2.16
CA PRO A 417 20.30 -9.94 2.39
C PRO A 417 19.98 -9.60 3.86
N GLU A 418 20.58 -8.51 4.34
CA GLU A 418 20.36 -7.95 5.68
C GLU A 418 19.04 -7.15 5.72
N THR A 419 17.91 -7.86 5.74
CA THR A 419 16.54 -7.31 5.74
C THR A 419 15.51 -8.41 6.09
N HIS A 420 14.22 -8.17 5.82
CA HIS A 420 13.16 -9.19 5.84
C HIS A 420 13.28 -10.10 4.62
N ASN A 421 13.31 -11.42 4.85
CA ASN A 421 13.38 -12.41 3.78
C ASN A 421 12.15 -13.33 3.85
N HIS A 422 11.38 -13.39 2.77
CA HIS A 422 10.10 -14.10 2.74
C HIS A 422 10.30 -15.60 2.54
N VAL A 423 9.70 -16.40 3.42
CA VAL A 423 9.67 -17.85 3.34
C VAL A 423 8.23 -18.29 3.14
N PHE A 424 8.02 -19.23 2.22
CA PHE A 424 6.68 -19.68 1.84
C PHE A 424 6.53 -21.19 2.01
N LEU A 425 5.36 -21.61 2.49
CA LEU A 425 4.94 -23.01 2.46
C LEU A 425 3.88 -23.16 1.39
N ARG A 426 4.25 -23.67 0.22
CA ARG A 426 3.29 -24.00 -0.83
C ARG A 426 2.50 -25.22 -0.41
N VAL A 427 1.17 -25.17 -0.47
CA VAL A 427 0.29 -26.30 -0.18
C VAL A 427 -0.66 -26.53 -1.34
N GLU A 428 -0.76 -27.80 -1.72
CA GLU A 428 -1.67 -28.31 -2.74
C GLU A 428 -2.64 -29.29 -2.07
N ALA A 429 -3.90 -28.89 -1.94
CA ALA A 429 -4.96 -29.69 -1.34
C ALA A 429 -6.31 -29.27 -1.94
N LEU A 430 -7.30 -30.18 -1.94
CA LEU A 430 -8.66 -29.87 -2.42
C LEU A 430 -8.71 -29.32 -3.87
N GLY A 431 -7.76 -29.74 -4.71
CA GLY A 431 -7.60 -29.25 -6.08
C GLY A 431 -7.14 -27.80 -6.20
N GLN A 432 -6.68 -27.18 -5.11
CA GLN A 432 -6.30 -25.77 -5.05
C GLN A 432 -4.87 -25.60 -4.52
N VAL A 433 -4.25 -24.49 -4.92
CA VAL A 433 -2.96 -24.01 -4.39
C VAL A 433 -3.22 -22.90 -3.38
N HIS A 434 -2.53 -22.97 -2.25
CA HIS A 434 -2.48 -21.89 -1.27
C HIS A 434 -1.11 -21.87 -0.59
N TYR A 435 -0.86 -20.81 0.19
CA TYR A 435 0.46 -20.52 0.74
C TYR A 435 0.36 -20.21 2.22
N GLY A 436 1.30 -20.76 2.99
CA GLY A 436 1.73 -20.19 4.26
C GLY A 436 2.86 -19.22 3.99
N TRP A 437 2.98 -18.20 4.83
CA TRP A 437 4.01 -17.18 4.70
C TRP A 437 4.50 -16.76 6.08
N GLY A 438 5.82 -16.52 6.17
CA GLY A 438 6.54 -16.01 7.32
C GLY A 438 7.85 -15.36 6.87
N MET A 439 8.60 -14.81 7.82
CA MET A 439 9.82 -14.06 7.54
C MET A 439 11.04 -14.61 8.28
N VAL A 440 12.19 -14.53 7.64
CA VAL A 440 13.50 -14.66 8.29
C VAL A 440 14.17 -13.28 8.29
N VAL A 441 14.34 -12.71 9.48
CA VAL A 441 14.88 -11.36 9.66
C VAL A 441 16.37 -11.42 9.93
N ARG A 442 17.14 -10.73 9.08
CA ARG A 442 18.58 -10.48 9.27
C ARG A 442 18.79 -8.99 9.57
N PRO A 443 18.76 -8.56 10.85
CA PRO A 443 18.90 -7.15 11.21
C PRO A 443 20.29 -6.62 10.85
N ARG A 444 20.39 -5.31 10.68
CA ARG A 444 21.66 -4.61 10.42
C ARG A 444 21.80 -3.38 11.31
N ALA A 445 23.00 -3.19 11.85
CA ALA A 445 23.36 -1.92 12.46
C ALA A 445 23.27 -0.77 11.42
N VAL A 446 22.62 0.33 11.81
CA VAL A 446 22.49 1.54 10.98
C VAL A 446 23.81 2.31 11.00
N VAL A 447 24.62 2.15 9.95
CA VAL A 447 25.98 2.72 9.88
C VAL A 447 26.17 3.58 8.64
N LEU A 448 26.54 4.85 8.86
CA LEU A 448 26.92 5.81 7.83
C LEU A 448 28.13 5.33 7.03
N ASP A 449 27.97 5.27 5.71
CA ASP A 449 29.07 5.12 4.76
C ASP A 449 29.80 6.44 4.53
N ARG A 450 31.00 6.55 5.11
CA ARG A 450 31.89 7.71 4.90
C ARG A 450 32.56 7.69 3.54
N GLY A 451 32.62 6.53 2.87
CA GLY A 451 33.30 6.37 1.58
C GLY A 451 32.42 6.69 0.37
N LYS A 452 31.12 6.95 0.56
CA LYS A 452 30.23 7.39 -0.52
C LYS A 452 30.45 8.86 -0.84
N THR A 453 30.47 9.18 -2.14
CA THR A 453 30.45 10.56 -2.63
C THR A 453 29.29 11.31 -2.01
N GLU A 454 29.62 12.39 -1.33
CA GLU A 454 28.69 13.35 -0.72
C GLU A 454 27.81 13.96 -1.81
N VAL A 455 26.50 14.04 -1.56
CA VAL A 455 25.63 14.93 -2.33
C VAL A 455 26.11 16.36 -2.05
N PRO A 456 26.47 17.14 -3.09
CA PRO A 456 26.94 18.51 -2.89
C PRO A 456 25.97 19.33 -2.02
N ASP A 457 26.54 20.25 -1.24
CA ASP A 457 25.78 21.23 -0.45
C ASP A 457 24.94 20.65 0.71
N VAL A 458 25.22 19.40 1.12
CA VAL A 458 24.66 18.79 2.34
C VAL A 458 25.66 18.87 3.49
N ARG A 459 25.24 19.34 4.67
CA ARG A 459 26.08 19.46 5.87
C ARG A 459 25.68 18.45 6.95
N TYR A 460 26.64 17.81 7.60
CA TYR A 460 26.41 17.02 8.82
C TYR A 460 26.83 17.83 10.04
N LEU A 461 25.90 18.09 10.96
CA LEU A 461 26.13 18.99 12.09
C LEU A 461 25.97 18.27 13.45
N PRO A 462 26.91 18.44 14.40
CA PRO A 462 28.22 19.10 14.26
C PRO A 462 29.25 18.31 13.43
N GLY A 463 28.91 17.08 13.02
CA GLY A 463 29.73 16.23 12.16
C GLY A 463 29.08 14.87 11.95
N MET A 464 29.64 14.05 11.04
CA MET A 464 29.10 12.71 10.77
C MET A 464 29.17 11.77 11.99
N ASP A 465 30.16 11.94 12.87
CA ASP A 465 30.31 11.12 14.09
C ASP A 465 29.11 11.28 15.02
N ALA A 466 28.70 12.53 15.24
CA ALA A 466 27.53 12.88 16.02
C ALA A 466 26.24 12.25 15.46
N VAL A 467 26.07 12.28 14.13
CA VAL A 467 24.92 11.64 13.48
C VAL A 467 25.00 10.12 13.57
N GLN A 468 26.18 9.52 13.43
CA GLN A 468 26.38 8.08 13.65
C GLN A 468 26.03 7.69 15.09
N ASP A 469 26.41 8.49 16.08
CA ASP A 469 26.11 8.24 17.48
C ASP A 469 24.60 8.24 17.74
N PHE A 470 23.86 9.18 17.15
CA PHE A 470 22.39 9.16 17.19
C PHE A 470 21.84 7.86 16.59
N LEU A 471 22.26 7.50 15.38
CA LEU A 471 21.76 6.30 14.69
C LEU A 471 22.06 5.02 15.47
N THR A 472 23.25 4.94 16.08
CA THR A 472 23.67 3.78 16.88
C THR A 472 22.85 3.63 18.16
N ARG A 473 22.46 4.76 18.79
CA ARG A 473 21.73 4.76 20.07
C ARG A 473 20.23 4.64 19.90
N TYR A 474 19.67 5.22 18.84
CA TYR A 474 18.25 5.56 18.78
C TYR A 474 17.52 5.10 17.52
N ALA A 475 18.19 4.56 16.49
CA ALA A 475 17.50 4.19 15.25
C ALA A 475 16.37 3.17 15.44
N ASP A 476 16.48 2.29 16.44
CA ASP A 476 15.50 1.24 16.74
C ASP A 476 14.31 1.74 17.60
N GLU A 477 14.38 2.94 18.16
CA GLU A 477 13.42 3.48 19.14
C GLU A 477 12.87 4.86 18.76
N CYS A 478 13.27 5.39 17.61
CA CYS A 478 12.90 6.74 17.21
C CYS A 478 11.52 6.84 16.54
N ALA A 479 10.91 8.02 16.62
CA ALA A 479 9.75 8.40 15.84
C ALA A 479 10.12 9.45 14.78
N ILE A 480 9.53 9.36 13.58
CA ILE A 480 9.72 10.35 12.52
C ILE A 480 8.62 11.41 12.63
N VAL A 481 8.99 12.70 12.62
CA VAL A 481 8.07 13.83 12.72
C VAL A 481 8.10 14.68 11.46
N VAL A 482 6.95 14.83 10.81
CA VAL A 482 6.78 15.56 9.54
C VAL A 482 5.78 16.72 9.65
N GLY A 483 5.91 17.70 8.76
CA GLY A 483 4.97 18.84 8.66
C GLY A 483 3.57 18.45 8.13
N PRO A 484 2.51 19.21 8.46
CA PRO A 484 1.11 18.95 8.13
C PRO A 484 0.70 19.26 6.67
N GLY A 485 1.63 19.12 5.72
CA GLY A 485 1.50 19.70 4.39
C GLY A 485 0.82 18.82 3.35
N THR A 486 -0.39 19.19 2.90
CA THR A 486 -1.17 18.54 1.81
C THR A 486 -0.55 18.64 0.41
N SER A 487 0.73 19.00 0.29
CA SER A 487 1.48 19.08 -0.98
C SER A 487 3.01 19.05 -0.80
N HIS A 488 3.51 18.68 0.38
CA HIS A 488 4.91 18.91 0.75
C HIS A 488 5.76 17.63 0.76
N TRP A 489 6.98 17.77 0.24
CA TRP A 489 8.00 16.73 0.21
C TRP A 489 8.35 16.19 1.61
N ASP A 490 8.17 16.97 2.67
CA ASP A 490 8.49 16.57 4.04
C ASP A 490 7.86 15.23 4.45
N MET A 491 6.59 15.00 4.10
CA MET A 491 5.90 13.73 4.40
C MET A 491 6.52 12.58 3.62
N GLU A 492 6.68 12.75 2.31
CA GLU A 492 7.28 11.75 1.42
C GLU A 492 8.72 11.42 1.85
N LEU A 493 9.51 12.41 2.23
CA LEU A 493 10.87 12.26 2.75
C LEU A 493 10.89 11.50 4.09
N GLY A 494 9.93 11.79 4.98
CA GLY A 494 9.74 11.04 6.21
C GLY A 494 9.43 9.56 5.97
N PHE A 495 8.50 9.25 5.06
CA PHE A 495 8.18 7.86 4.69
C PHE A 495 9.34 7.12 4.03
N ARG A 496 10.14 7.84 3.21
CA ARG A 496 11.36 7.29 2.62
C ARG A 496 12.39 6.90 3.68
N LEU A 497 12.56 7.74 4.71
CA LEU A 497 13.41 7.40 5.86
C LEU A 497 12.83 6.25 6.67
N LYS A 498 11.51 6.25 6.94
CA LYS A 498 10.81 5.17 7.63
C LYS A 498 11.14 3.83 6.98
N ILE A 499 10.86 3.68 5.69
CA ILE A 499 11.05 2.43 4.96
C ILE A 499 12.52 1.96 4.99
N VAL A 500 13.48 2.89 4.86
CA VAL A 500 14.91 2.55 4.96
C VAL A 500 15.26 2.04 6.35
N LEU A 501 14.84 2.74 7.38
CA LEU A 501 15.17 2.39 8.75
C LEU A 501 14.46 1.10 9.17
N GLU A 502 13.18 0.92 8.89
CA GLU A 502 12.45 -0.31 9.20
C GLU A 502 13.07 -1.54 8.51
N ALA A 503 13.53 -1.39 7.26
CA ALA A 503 14.21 -2.47 6.54
C ALA A 503 15.58 -2.83 7.14
N LEU A 504 16.29 -1.86 7.74
CA LEU A 504 17.59 -2.07 8.38
C LEU A 504 17.45 -2.63 9.80
N THR A 505 16.52 -2.10 10.59
CA THR A 505 16.34 -2.42 12.01
C THR A 505 15.46 -3.65 12.21
N GLY A 506 14.56 -3.92 11.27
CA GLY A 506 13.51 -4.94 11.40
C GLY A 506 12.37 -4.53 12.33
N ASN A 507 12.34 -3.27 12.77
CA ASN A 507 11.33 -2.74 13.70
C ASN A 507 10.35 -1.82 12.95
N SER A 508 9.17 -1.57 13.56
CA SER A 508 8.23 -0.55 13.10
C SER A 508 8.68 0.83 13.56
N ILE A 509 8.65 1.83 12.68
CA ILE A 509 9.02 3.21 13.01
C ILE A 509 7.81 4.11 12.83
N PRO A 510 7.26 4.68 13.92
CA PRO A 510 6.09 5.53 13.83
C PRO A 510 6.41 6.83 13.10
N ILE A 511 5.50 7.27 12.22
CA ILE A 511 5.51 8.61 11.64
C ILE A 511 4.39 9.44 12.28
N LYS A 512 4.72 10.67 12.67
CA LYS A 512 3.84 11.56 13.44
C LYS A 512 3.89 12.96 12.86
N THR A 513 2.89 13.76 13.23
CA THR A 513 2.84 15.20 12.94
C THR A 513 2.60 15.98 14.23
N TRP A 514 2.59 17.31 14.14
CA TRP A 514 2.59 18.20 15.30
C TRP A 514 1.44 17.96 16.29
N PHE A 515 0.24 17.58 15.85
CA PHE A 515 -0.89 17.32 16.75
C PHE A 515 -0.85 15.93 17.38
N MET A 516 0.03 15.03 16.90
CA MET A 516 0.26 13.69 17.45
C MET A 516 1.52 13.61 18.30
N ILE A 517 2.27 14.70 18.44
CA ILE A 517 3.58 14.69 19.11
C ILE A 517 3.49 14.23 20.57
N GLN A 518 2.33 14.41 21.21
CA GLN A 518 2.06 13.96 22.57
C GLN A 518 2.19 12.44 22.74
N GLU A 519 2.08 11.67 21.65
CA GLU A 519 2.21 10.20 21.66
C GLU A 519 3.66 9.72 21.68
N VAL A 520 4.61 10.57 21.29
CA VAL A 520 6.04 10.19 21.09
C VAL A 520 7.01 11.19 21.69
N TRP A 521 6.54 12.10 22.56
CA TRP A 521 7.35 13.21 23.06
C TRP A 521 8.58 12.75 23.86
N ASP A 522 8.44 11.67 24.61
CA ASP A 522 9.47 11.07 25.44
C ASP A 522 10.47 10.20 24.67
N GLN A 523 10.30 10.08 23.35
CA GLN A 523 11.15 9.27 22.47
C GLN A 523 12.16 10.13 21.70
N PRO A 524 13.28 9.53 21.25
CA PRO A 524 14.15 10.16 20.26
C PRO A 524 13.38 10.46 18.98
N LEU A 525 13.62 11.62 18.36
CA LEU A 525 12.89 12.03 17.16
C LEU A 525 13.79 12.13 15.93
N ILE A 526 13.25 11.84 14.76
CA ILE A 526 13.81 12.27 13.47
C ILE A 526 12.84 13.31 12.90
N ILE A 527 13.26 14.57 12.88
CA ILE A 527 12.41 15.67 12.42
C ILE A 527 12.78 15.94 10.97
N VAL A 528 11.80 15.84 10.06
CA VAL A 528 12.00 16.04 8.63
C VAL A 528 11.21 17.24 8.17
N GLY A 529 11.88 18.14 7.44
CA GLY A 529 11.25 19.27 6.78
C GLY A 529 11.58 20.62 7.38
N ARG A 530 11.06 21.67 6.76
CA ARG A 530 11.39 23.07 7.08
C ARG A 530 10.52 23.63 8.20
N PRO A 531 11.00 24.61 8.99
CA PRO A 531 10.21 25.25 10.04
C PRO A 531 8.95 25.91 9.47
N THR A 532 8.94 26.38 8.22
CA THR A 532 7.74 26.95 7.58
C THR A 532 6.51 26.03 7.67
N PHE A 533 6.72 24.71 7.61
CA PHE A 533 5.65 23.72 7.60
C PHE A 533 5.67 22.83 8.85
N ASN A 534 6.83 22.50 9.41
CA ASN A 534 6.93 21.61 10.57
C ASN A 534 7.00 22.40 11.89
N PHE A 535 5.94 22.34 12.71
CA PHE A 535 5.88 23.05 14.00
C PHE A 535 6.99 22.63 14.96
N ILE A 536 7.36 21.35 14.99
CA ILE A 536 8.46 20.90 15.86
C ILE A 536 9.79 21.46 15.37
N ALA A 537 9.98 21.57 14.06
CA ALA A 537 11.13 22.27 13.49
C ALA A 537 11.18 23.76 13.90
N GLN A 538 10.03 24.46 13.94
CA GLN A 538 9.95 25.85 14.45
C GLN A 538 10.41 25.94 15.91
N LEU A 539 9.96 25.02 16.76
CA LEU A 539 10.29 25.02 18.18
C LEU A 539 11.79 24.80 18.42
N ILE A 540 12.40 23.82 17.75
CA ILE A 540 13.83 23.55 17.93
C ILE A 540 14.69 24.70 17.40
N GLU A 541 14.35 25.26 16.24
CA GLU A 541 15.12 26.34 15.62
C GLU A 541 15.05 27.65 16.39
N PHE A 542 14.01 27.85 17.23
CA PHE A 542 13.93 29.00 18.12
C PHE A 542 15.14 29.08 19.07
N THR A 543 15.66 27.92 19.49
CA THR A 543 16.79 27.81 20.41
C THR A 543 18.17 27.80 19.71
N PHE A 544 18.19 27.68 18.38
CA PHE A 544 19.44 27.53 17.64
C PHE A 544 20.11 28.87 17.32
N PRO A 545 21.45 28.89 17.23
CA PRO A 545 22.15 29.99 16.59
C PRO A 545 21.89 30.00 15.08
N PRO A 546 21.99 31.16 14.38
CA PRO A 546 21.61 31.29 12.97
C PRO A 546 22.19 30.23 12.04
N GLU A 547 23.47 29.87 12.18
CA GLU A 547 24.18 28.91 11.33
C GLU A 547 23.70 27.46 11.42
N ARG A 548 22.79 27.17 12.36
CA ARG A 548 22.13 25.86 12.55
C ARG A 548 20.65 25.87 12.13
N LYS A 549 20.17 26.97 11.53
CA LYS A 549 18.76 27.12 11.09
C LYS A 549 18.61 26.86 9.60
N ALA A 550 17.49 26.26 9.19
CA ALA A 550 17.18 26.02 7.79
C ALA A 550 17.13 27.33 6.99
N ASP A 551 16.53 28.39 7.54
CA ASP A 551 16.39 29.70 6.89
C ASP A 551 17.72 30.44 6.66
N SER A 552 18.83 29.96 7.23
CA SER A 552 20.17 30.50 7.01
C SER A 552 20.89 29.90 5.80
N LEU A 553 20.35 28.80 5.26
CA LEU A 553 20.92 28.09 4.13
C LEU A 553 20.50 28.74 2.80
N LYS A 554 21.34 28.62 1.77
CA LYS A 554 20.94 29.03 0.42
C LYS A 554 19.94 28.02 -0.18
N PRO A 555 19.13 28.44 -1.16
CA PRO A 555 18.33 27.51 -1.96
C PRO A 555 19.19 26.34 -2.49
N GLY A 556 18.71 25.10 -2.35
CA GLY A 556 19.42 23.89 -2.73
C GLY A 556 20.48 23.38 -1.74
N GLU A 557 20.79 24.10 -0.65
CA GLU A 557 21.64 23.62 0.46
C GLU A 557 20.78 22.90 1.53
N GLY A 558 21.33 21.85 2.16
CA GLY A 558 20.64 21.06 3.20
C GLY A 558 21.55 20.63 4.35
N PHE A 559 20.97 20.10 5.43
CA PHE A 559 21.72 19.51 6.53
C PHE A 559 21.04 18.29 7.18
N VAL A 560 21.87 17.52 7.90
CA VAL A 560 21.47 16.50 8.86
C VAL A 560 22.14 16.85 10.20
N GLN A 561 21.35 17.21 11.21
CA GLN A 561 21.84 17.76 12.47
C GLN A 561 21.39 16.93 13.66
N TRP A 562 22.33 16.49 14.51
CA TRP A 562 21.96 15.96 15.83
C TRP A 562 21.75 17.10 16.83
N VAL A 563 20.67 16.99 17.60
CA VAL A 563 20.24 17.92 18.64
C VAL A 563 20.03 17.12 19.93
N GLU A 564 20.78 17.42 20.98
CA GLU A 564 20.51 16.87 22.31
C GLU A 564 19.38 17.66 22.96
N GLN A 565 18.43 16.96 23.59
CA GLN A 565 17.30 17.58 24.32
C GLN A 565 16.57 18.69 23.54
N PRO A 566 16.06 18.38 22.32
CA PRO A 566 15.50 19.38 21.40
C PRO A 566 14.32 20.18 21.97
N LEU A 567 13.61 19.63 22.95
CA LEU A 567 12.40 20.20 23.56
C LEU A 567 12.60 20.53 25.06
N GLY A 568 13.83 20.90 25.46
CA GLY A 568 14.25 21.04 26.87
C GLY A 568 13.52 22.09 27.74
N ASP A 569 13.89 22.13 29.03
CA ASP A 569 13.18 22.70 30.20
C ASP A 569 12.74 24.20 30.15
N TYR A 570 13.06 24.95 29.08
CA TYR A 570 13.10 26.43 29.09
C TYR A 570 12.19 27.11 28.04
N ILE A 571 11.01 26.58 27.74
CA ILE A 571 9.92 27.36 27.09
C ILE A 571 9.08 28.07 28.17
N GLY A 572 9.77 28.66 29.15
CA GLY A 572 9.19 29.13 30.42
C GLY A 572 8.95 30.64 30.49
N SER A 573 9.13 31.39 29.43
CA SER A 573 8.79 32.82 29.45
C SER A 573 8.39 33.33 28.07
N TRP A 574 7.30 34.10 28.07
CA TRP A 574 6.79 35.03 27.04
C TRP A 574 5.42 34.70 26.41
N ASP A 575 4.35 34.90 27.20
CA ASP A 575 2.99 35.25 26.72
C ASP A 575 2.40 34.35 25.61
N CYS A 576 2.29 33.06 25.91
CA CYS A 576 2.00 32.06 24.89
C CYS A 576 0.55 31.55 24.89
N SER A 577 -0.01 31.38 23.68
CA SER A 577 -1.35 30.87 23.40
C SER A 577 -1.60 29.45 23.98
N MET A 578 -2.87 29.02 24.03
CA MET A 578 -3.30 27.67 24.49
C MET A 578 -2.49 26.49 23.87
N ARG A 579 -1.86 26.68 22.71
CA ARG A 579 -1.02 25.67 22.04
C ARG A 579 0.26 25.29 22.80
N GLU A 580 0.81 26.19 23.62
CA GLU A 580 2.07 25.94 24.34
C GLU A 580 1.84 25.35 25.74
N ARG A 581 0.62 25.45 26.28
CA ARG A 581 0.22 24.74 27.51
C ARG A 581 0.08 23.22 27.30
N LEU A 582 -0.02 22.75 26.05
CA LEU A 582 -0.13 21.33 25.70
C LEU A 582 1.22 20.59 25.77
N LEU A 583 2.34 21.33 25.92
CA LEU A 583 3.71 20.84 25.82
C LEU A 583 4.33 20.64 27.21
N GLY A 584 3.61 19.93 28.10
CA GLY A 584 4.06 19.69 29.48
C GLY A 584 5.53 19.28 29.55
N PHE A 585 6.26 19.84 30.52
CA PHE A 585 7.72 19.71 30.74
C PHE A 585 8.24 18.27 30.68
N HIS A 586 8.54 17.75 29.49
CA HIS A 586 9.04 16.37 29.32
C HIS A 586 10.08 16.23 28.20
N LYS A 587 10.98 15.26 28.44
CA LYS A 587 12.36 15.17 27.94
C LYS A 587 12.45 14.33 26.67
N CYS A 588 12.22 14.92 25.50
CA CYS A 588 12.72 14.30 24.28
C CYS A 588 14.26 14.18 24.42
N PRO A 589 14.86 12.98 24.42
CA PRO A 589 16.27 12.81 24.77
C PRO A 589 17.20 13.37 23.69
N ALA A 590 16.82 13.24 22.41
CA ALA A 590 17.59 13.68 21.26
C ALA A 590 16.69 13.79 20.03
N ALA A 591 17.07 14.63 19.07
CA ALA A 591 16.53 14.62 17.73
C ALA A 591 17.61 14.60 16.66
N LEU A 592 17.32 13.93 15.55
CA LEU A 592 18.01 14.11 14.28
C LEU A 592 17.13 15.01 13.38
N TYR A 593 17.57 16.24 13.18
CA TYR A 593 16.84 17.23 12.37
C TYR A 593 17.39 17.28 10.94
N ILE A 594 16.51 17.10 9.96
CA ILE A 594 16.84 17.04 8.53
C ILE A 594 16.02 18.10 7.79
N ALA A 595 16.70 19.12 7.26
CA ALA A 595 16.07 20.25 6.59
C ALA A 595 17.01 20.89 5.56
N GLY A 596 16.52 21.90 4.83
CA GLY A 596 17.31 22.71 3.91
C GLY A 596 16.72 24.09 3.70
N GLY A 597 17.42 24.94 2.94
CA GLY A 597 16.96 26.31 2.63
C GLY A 597 15.66 26.32 1.81
N ASP A 598 15.38 25.24 1.08
CA ASP A 598 14.16 24.99 0.33
C ASP A 598 13.84 23.47 0.28
N ASP A 599 12.83 23.10 -0.54
CA ASP A 599 12.46 21.69 -0.73
C ASP A 599 13.58 20.88 -1.38
N GLU A 600 14.35 21.48 -2.29
CA GLU A 600 15.49 20.81 -2.93
C GLU A 600 16.59 20.47 -1.92
N GLY A 601 16.92 21.41 -1.03
CA GLY A 601 17.86 21.19 0.06
C GLY A 601 17.42 20.09 1.03
N SER A 602 16.14 20.10 1.43
CA SER A 602 15.57 19.07 2.33
C SER A 602 15.59 17.69 1.69
N LYS A 603 15.29 17.61 0.38
CA LYS A 603 15.43 16.39 -0.42
C LYS A 603 16.88 15.89 -0.44
N LYS A 604 17.84 16.75 -0.82
CA LYS A 604 19.27 16.38 -0.89
C LYS A 604 19.77 15.84 0.44
N ALA A 605 19.49 16.52 1.55
CA ALA A 605 19.93 16.09 2.87
C ALA A 605 19.35 14.73 3.27
N THR A 606 18.05 14.53 3.06
CA THR A 606 17.38 13.26 3.33
C THR A 606 17.96 12.13 2.46
N PHE A 607 18.15 12.38 1.16
CA PHE A 607 18.69 11.39 0.25
C PHE A 607 20.16 11.07 0.52
N ASP A 608 20.97 12.05 0.92
CA ASP A 608 22.37 11.79 1.31
C ASP A 608 22.42 10.89 2.55
N LEU A 609 21.59 11.15 3.56
CA LEU A 609 21.47 10.28 4.74
C LEU A 609 21.08 8.85 4.35
N ILE A 610 20.00 8.69 3.59
CA ILE A 610 19.53 7.39 3.08
C ILE A 610 20.65 6.69 2.31
N ARG A 611 21.30 7.40 1.38
CA ARG A 611 22.40 6.87 0.57
C ARG A 611 23.54 6.40 1.46
N ARG A 612 23.87 7.07 2.56
CA ARG A 612 24.97 6.68 3.45
C ARG A 612 24.62 5.50 4.34
N ILE A 613 23.42 5.43 4.90
CA ILE A 613 23.01 4.31 5.77
C ILE A 613 22.67 3.05 4.97
N TRP A 614 22.14 3.21 3.76
CA TRP A 614 21.75 2.10 2.90
C TRP A 614 22.92 1.60 2.06
N ARG A 615 23.40 0.37 2.31
CA ARG A 615 24.44 -0.28 1.48
C ARG A 615 23.94 -1.63 0.97
N PRO A 616 23.35 -1.72 -0.24
CA PRO A 616 23.07 -3.01 -0.85
C PRO A 616 24.40 -3.66 -1.21
N ARG A 617 24.74 -4.78 -0.57
CA ARG A 617 25.88 -5.60 -1.00
C ARG A 617 25.54 -6.21 -2.37
N GLY A 618 26.48 -6.14 -3.32
CA GLY A 618 26.34 -6.76 -4.65
C GLY A 618 25.70 -5.90 -5.73
N ALA A 619 25.29 -4.66 -5.44
CA ALA A 619 24.90 -3.73 -6.51
C ALA A 619 26.16 -3.29 -7.29
N PRO A 620 26.17 -3.35 -8.64
CA PRO A 620 27.27 -2.82 -9.42
C PRO A 620 27.52 -1.35 -9.05
N LYS A 621 28.79 -0.97 -8.89
CA LYS A 621 29.18 0.44 -8.77
C LYS A 621 28.67 1.16 -10.02
N MET A 622 27.63 1.95 -9.86
CA MET A 622 27.19 2.84 -10.92
C MET A 622 27.88 4.18 -10.68
N ASP A 623 28.80 4.53 -11.58
CA ASP A 623 29.26 5.90 -11.73
C ASP A 623 28.09 6.73 -12.25
N LEU A 624 27.27 7.24 -11.32
CA LEU A 624 26.37 8.34 -11.62
C LEU A 624 27.24 9.56 -11.88
N ALA A 625 27.59 9.79 -13.14
CA ALA A 625 28.16 11.04 -13.59
C ALA A 625 27.06 12.11 -13.46
N TRP A 626 27.10 12.86 -12.35
CA TRP A 626 26.34 14.08 -12.17
C TRP A 626 27.07 15.19 -12.92
N ALA A 627 26.56 15.56 -14.10
CA ALA A 627 26.95 16.75 -14.84
C ALA A 627 25.71 17.37 -15.50
#